data_AF-I0GTR9-F1
#
_entry.id   AF-I0GTR9-F1
#
_cell.length_a   1.000
_cell.length_b   1.000
_cell.length_c   1.000
_cell.angle_alpha   90.00
_cell.angle_beta   90.00
_cell.angle_gamma   90.00
#
_symmetry.space_group_name_H-M   'P 1'
#
loop_
_entity.id
_entity.type
_entity.pdbx_description
1 polymer ?
#
loop_
_entity_poly.entity_id
_entity_poly.type
_entity_poly.pdbx_seq_one_letter_code
_entity_poly.pdbx_strand_id
1 'polypeptide(L)'
;MLKYVDFCNFQPKTRKLQLDKARDFTSVTLGAGSYIVNAEMGISDDEEAHLLVGKYSSLAHDLHLYIGINHDYRRVSTYPFDSNILTEWWGENTSLPPPAGKHNHKQIIIGNDVWIGANVTIMGGVHIGNGAVVAASSVVTKDVPPYAIVGGNPAVVIKYRFKPEIIEGLQRLRWWNWSKEKIKAALPEMADVETFLQKYAMPEPELSESTLQRDISQLHQERQIYHFRPDIHSDEGIWRVFIARFMARQTIKDNLVLLLWLDNSPESEFCTAELKEMLEKRGEDAPLIVTYQGDRSVMADIINDVDVIVTTKEEESIEIIDCVVSEKVRIMYAYDY
;
A
#
# COMPACT_ATOMS: atom_id res chain seq x y z
N MET A 1 16.96 -4.02 -13.17
CA MET A 1 17.85 -2.83 -13.26
C MET A 1 18.05 -2.19 -11.88
N LEU A 2 19.24 -1.61 -11.60
CA LEU A 2 19.48 -0.81 -10.38
C LEU A 2 19.23 0.67 -10.67
N LYS A 3 18.49 1.35 -9.79
CA LYS A 3 18.17 2.78 -9.89
C LYS A 3 18.48 3.47 -8.55
N TYR A 4 19.02 4.69 -8.59
CA TYR A 4 19.36 5.45 -7.38
C TYR A 4 18.29 6.49 -7.06
N VAL A 5 17.99 6.67 -5.77
CA VAL A 5 17.05 7.66 -5.24
C VAL A 5 17.77 8.54 -4.22
N ASP A 6 17.79 9.84 -4.45
CA ASP A 6 18.20 10.87 -3.48
C ASP A 6 17.08 11.90 -3.41
N PHE A 7 16.56 12.12 -2.21
CA PHE A 7 15.41 12.99 -1.98
C PHE A 7 15.51 13.75 -0.65
N CYS A 8 16.59 14.51 -0.47
CA CYS A 8 16.87 15.34 0.72
C CYS A 8 16.05 16.66 0.83
N ASN A 9 14.87 16.73 0.23
CA ASN A 9 14.06 17.95 0.17
C ASN A 9 12.81 17.80 1.05
N PHE A 10 12.72 18.53 2.16
CA PHE A 10 11.65 18.46 3.16
C PHE A 10 10.34 19.17 2.76
N GLN A 11 9.94 19.08 1.50
CA GLN A 11 8.78 19.79 0.98
C GLN A 11 7.47 19.40 1.73
N PRO A 12 6.60 20.38 2.04
CA PRO A 12 5.35 20.14 2.75
C PRO A 12 4.23 19.65 1.81
N LYS A 13 4.58 18.86 0.79
CA LYS A 13 3.65 18.28 -0.18
C LYS A 13 4.15 16.91 -0.63
N THR A 14 3.23 16.08 -1.10
CA THR A 14 3.55 14.79 -1.69
C THR A 14 4.31 14.97 -3.00
N ARG A 15 5.33 14.13 -3.19
CA ARG A 15 6.26 14.19 -4.34
C ARG A 15 6.30 12.84 -5.02
N LYS A 16 6.31 12.87 -6.35
CA LYS A 16 6.41 11.68 -7.20
C LYS A 16 7.72 11.71 -7.97
N LEU A 17 8.36 10.56 -8.12
CA LEU A 17 9.59 10.38 -8.89
C LEU A 17 9.44 9.22 -9.86
N GLN A 18 9.83 9.49 -11.10
CA GLN A 18 9.99 8.49 -12.16
C GLN A 18 11.49 8.15 -12.25
N LEU A 19 11.85 6.88 -12.04
CA LEU A 19 13.25 6.43 -12.11
C LEU A 19 13.71 6.12 -13.54
N ASP A 20 12.77 5.99 -14.46
CA ASP A 20 13.03 5.90 -15.88
C ASP A 20 12.22 6.97 -16.62
N LYS A 21 12.90 8.02 -17.11
CA LYS A 21 12.21 9.11 -17.82
C LYS A 21 11.70 8.70 -19.20
N ALA A 22 12.17 7.57 -19.74
CA ALA A 22 11.67 7.05 -21.01
C ALA A 22 10.29 6.39 -20.86
N ARG A 23 9.84 6.17 -19.62
CA ARG A 23 8.56 5.53 -19.32
C ARG A 23 7.76 6.40 -18.37
N ASP A 24 6.50 6.61 -18.70
CA ASP A 24 5.61 7.48 -17.93
C ASP A 24 5.05 6.72 -16.72
N PHE A 25 5.93 6.40 -15.76
CA PHE A 25 5.60 5.55 -14.61
C PHE A 25 6.23 6.07 -13.32
N THR A 26 5.40 6.45 -12.34
CA THR A 26 5.86 6.86 -11.01
C THR A 26 6.40 5.65 -10.26
N SER A 27 7.71 5.64 -9.95
CA SER A 27 8.35 4.56 -9.20
C SER A 27 8.38 4.83 -7.69
N VAL A 28 8.33 6.10 -7.29
CA VAL A 28 8.33 6.50 -5.87
C VAL A 28 7.29 7.57 -5.62
N THR A 29 6.44 7.37 -4.61
CA THR A 29 5.57 8.41 -4.04
C THR A 29 6.00 8.67 -2.61
N LEU A 30 6.34 9.92 -2.31
CA LEU A 30 6.91 10.34 -1.02
C LEU A 30 6.05 11.43 -0.39
N GLY A 31 5.34 11.06 0.68
CA GLY A 31 4.43 11.93 1.42
C GLY A 31 5.10 13.16 2.02
N ALA A 32 4.31 14.19 2.32
CA ALA A 32 4.80 15.48 2.83
C ALA A 32 5.75 15.35 4.05
N GLY A 33 6.82 16.13 4.05
CA GLY A 33 7.80 16.17 5.15
C GLY A 33 8.78 14.99 5.20
N SER A 34 8.52 13.90 4.47
CA SER A 34 9.43 12.75 4.41
C SER A 34 10.66 13.03 3.54
N TYR A 35 11.76 12.34 3.80
CA TYR A 35 12.97 12.44 2.99
C TYR A 35 13.67 11.09 2.90
N ILE A 36 14.43 10.91 1.82
CA ILE A 36 15.30 9.76 1.60
C ILE A 36 16.69 10.33 1.34
N VAL A 37 17.66 10.00 2.20
CA VAL A 37 19.01 10.51 1.97
C VAL A 37 19.66 9.79 0.80
N ASN A 38 19.64 8.46 0.81
CA ASN A 38 20.08 7.66 -0.33
C ASN A 38 19.45 6.28 -0.33
N ALA A 39 18.98 5.82 -1.49
CA ALA A 39 18.51 4.46 -1.70
C ALA A 39 18.88 3.92 -3.09
N GLU A 40 19.10 2.61 -3.14
CA GLU A 40 19.23 1.79 -4.34
C GLU A 40 17.97 0.93 -4.48
N MET A 41 17.27 1.07 -5.61
CA MET A 41 16.10 0.28 -5.96
C MET A 41 16.47 -0.75 -7.03
N GLY A 42 16.49 -2.03 -6.65
CA GLY A 42 16.57 -3.15 -7.57
C GLY A 42 15.17 -3.57 -8.01
N ILE A 43 14.85 -3.31 -9.27
CA ILE A 43 13.53 -3.57 -9.87
C ILE A 43 13.66 -4.51 -11.07
N SER A 44 12.64 -5.35 -11.32
CA SER A 44 12.54 -6.15 -12.54
C SER A 44 12.29 -5.26 -13.77
N ASP A 45 12.54 -5.80 -14.96
CA ASP A 45 12.32 -5.06 -16.22
C ASP A 45 10.83 -4.82 -16.54
N ASP A 46 9.94 -5.60 -15.88
CA ASP A 46 8.52 -5.31 -15.76
C ASP A 46 8.34 -4.15 -14.77
N GLU A 47 8.25 -2.93 -15.33
CA GLU A 47 8.25 -1.66 -14.60
C GLU A 47 6.93 -1.33 -13.92
N GLU A 48 6.49 -2.23 -13.06
CA GLU A 48 5.34 -2.02 -12.20
C GLU A 48 5.77 -1.85 -10.73
N ALA A 49 7.08 -1.73 -10.46
CA ALA A 49 7.63 -1.63 -9.12
C ALA A 49 7.45 -0.23 -8.50
N HIS A 50 6.94 -0.17 -7.27
CA HIS A 50 6.65 1.08 -6.58
C HIS A 50 7.10 1.10 -5.13
N LEU A 51 7.64 2.24 -4.70
CA LEU A 51 7.85 2.58 -3.29
C LEU A 51 6.82 3.66 -2.88
N LEU A 52 5.95 3.32 -1.94
CA LEU A 52 5.02 4.26 -1.32
C LEU A 52 5.51 4.62 0.07
N VAL A 53 5.74 5.91 0.35
CA VAL A 53 6.19 6.39 1.66
C VAL A 53 5.22 7.44 2.18
N GLY A 54 4.78 7.27 3.42
CA GLY A 54 3.88 8.18 4.13
C GLY A 54 4.53 9.52 4.47
N LYS A 55 3.87 10.27 5.34
CA LYS A 55 4.26 11.62 5.77
C LYS A 55 5.25 11.57 6.95
N TYR A 56 6.16 12.53 7.01
CA TYR A 56 7.12 12.73 8.11
C TYR A 56 8.08 11.56 8.41
N SER A 57 8.38 10.72 7.42
CA SER A 57 9.29 9.58 7.56
C SER A 57 10.74 9.96 7.21
N SER A 58 11.68 9.42 7.98
CA SER A 58 13.12 9.67 7.91
C SER A 58 13.86 8.43 7.42
N LEU A 59 14.29 8.45 6.16
CA LEU A 59 15.00 7.33 5.53
C LEU A 59 16.48 7.71 5.33
N ALA A 60 17.38 7.01 6.03
CA ALA A 60 18.81 7.32 6.06
C ALA A 60 19.55 6.94 4.77
N HIS A 61 20.87 6.81 4.85
CA HIS A 61 21.76 6.50 3.73
C HIS A 61 21.79 4.99 3.41
N ASP A 62 22.21 4.67 2.19
CA ASP A 62 22.53 3.31 1.75
C ASP A 62 21.37 2.32 1.91
N LEU A 63 20.15 2.74 1.60
CA LEU A 63 19.00 1.83 1.65
C LEU A 63 18.98 0.93 0.42
N HIS A 64 18.64 -0.34 0.58
CA HIS A 64 18.51 -1.30 -0.52
C HIS A 64 17.08 -1.81 -0.61
N LEU A 65 16.39 -1.54 -1.72
CA LEU A 65 14.98 -1.87 -1.92
C LEU A 65 14.87 -2.85 -3.09
N TYR A 66 14.45 -4.08 -2.83
CA TYR A 66 14.38 -5.14 -3.85
C TYR A 66 12.93 -5.50 -4.17
N ILE A 67 12.42 -5.06 -5.31
CA ILE A 67 11.00 -5.13 -5.67
C ILE A 67 10.82 -5.92 -6.97
N GLY A 68 10.02 -6.98 -6.94
CA GLY A 68 9.69 -7.77 -8.13
C GLY A 68 10.83 -8.60 -8.74
N ILE A 69 11.96 -8.78 -8.06
CA ILE A 69 13.16 -9.43 -8.60
C ILE A 69 13.40 -10.87 -8.08
N ASN A 70 12.40 -11.54 -7.50
CA ASN A 70 12.57 -12.92 -7.04
C ASN A 70 12.47 -13.91 -8.20
N HIS A 71 13.17 -15.03 -8.05
CA HIS A 71 13.00 -16.22 -8.86
C HIS A 71 12.01 -17.18 -8.21
N ASP A 72 11.19 -17.87 -9.02
CA ASP A 72 10.21 -18.83 -8.50
C ASP A 72 10.88 -20.15 -8.07
N TYR A 73 11.24 -20.24 -6.78
CA TYR A 73 11.85 -21.44 -6.19
C TYR A 73 10.90 -22.63 -6.05
N ARG A 74 9.62 -22.48 -6.43
CA ARG A 74 8.63 -23.57 -6.43
C ARG A 74 8.64 -24.36 -7.75
N ARG A 75 9.29 -23.83 -8.80
CA ARG A 75 9.51 -24.51 -10.08
C ARG A 75 10.65 -25.52 -9.97
N VAL A 76 10.76 -26.41 -10.95
CA VAL A 76 11.86 -27.39 -11.04
C VAL A 76 13.24 -26.71 -11.10
N SER A 77 13.31 -25.50 -11.65
CA SER A 77 14.52 -24.68 -11.68
C SER A 77 14.19 -23.24 -11.35
N THR A 78 15.11 -22.57 -10.64
CA THR A 78 15.07 -21.12 -10.42
C THR A 78 15.60 -20.32 -11.61
N TYR A 79 16.15 -20.98 -12.63
CA TYR A 79 16.63 -20.32 -13.83
C TYR A 79 15.45 -19.74 -14.63
N PRO A 80 15.54 -18.49 -15.12
CA PRO A 80 14.43 -17.80 -15.79
C PRO A 80 14.28 -18.27 -17.25
N PHE A 81 13.76 -19.49 -17.43
CA PHE A 81 13.58 -20.06 -18.77
C PHE A 81 12.54 -19.31 -19.62
N ASP A 82 11.69 -18.51 -18.99
CA ASP A 82 10.69 -17.65 -19.61
C ASP A 82 11.21 -16.23 -19.93
N SER A 83 12.51 -15.96 -19.75
CA SER A 83 13.10 -14.68 -20.12
C SER A 83 13.43 -14.59 -21.61
N ASN A 84 13.34 -13.37 -22.16
CA ASN A 84 13.73 -13.07 -23.54
C ASN A 84 15.16 -13.52 -23.89
N ILE A 85 16.02 -13.67 -22.88
CA ILE A 85 17.40 -14.17 -23.00
C ILE A 85 17.42 -15.55 -23.68
N LEU A 86 16.48 -16.44 -23.36
CA LEU A 86 16.47 -17.77 -23.96
C LEU A 86 15.88 -17.79 -25.37
N THR A 87 14.92 -16.90 -25.65
CA THR A 87 14.44 -16.68 -27.02
C THR A 87 15.60 -16.27 -27.93
N GLU A 88 16.51 -15.41 -27.45
CA GLU A 88 17.72 -15.02 -28.19
C GLU A 88 18.71 -16.17 -28.37
N TRP A 89 18.85 -17.04 -27.36
CA TRP A 89 19.84 -18.13 -27.39
C TRP A 89 19.40 -19.34 -28.21
N TRP A 90 18.11 -19.67 -28.20
CA TRP A 90 17.59 -20.88 -28.84
C TRP A 90 16.79 -20.61 -30.10
N GLY A 91 16.47 -19.34 -30.41
CA GLY A 91 15.72 -18.98 -31.61
C GLY A 91 14.26 -19.43 -31.58
N GLU A 92 13.77 -19.89 -30.44
CA GLU A 92 12.39 -20.34 -30.22
C GLU A 92 11.82 -19.67 -28.97
N ASN A 93 10.51 -19.38 -28.98
CA ASN A 93 9.85 -18.77 -27.83
C ASN A 93 9.72 -19.81 -26.70
N THR A 94 10.53 -19.65 -25.66
CA THR A 94 10.50 -20.50 -24.46
C THR A 94 9.51 -19.95 -23.45
N SER A 95 8.21 -20.09 -23.69
CA SER A 95 7.22 -19.71 -22.67
C SER A 95 7.00 -20.84 -21.67
N LEU A 96 7.32 -20.60 -20.40
CA LEU A 96 6.85 -21.46 -19.32
C LEU A 96 5.38 -21.13 -19.02
N PRO A 97 4.56 -22.14 -18.65
CA PRO A 97 3.23 -21.88 -18.13
C PRO A 97 3.28 -20.90 -16.94
N PRO A 98 2.26 -20.04 -16.78
CA PRO A 98 2.19 -19.14 -15.64
C PRO A 98 2.39 -19.91 -14.33
N PRO A 99 3.16 -19.37 -13.38
CA PRO A 99 3.41 -20.05 -12.12
C PRO A 99 2.11 -20.24 -11.32
N ALA A 100 2.07 -21.27 -10.46
CA ALA A 100 0.99 -21.46 -9.51
C ALA A 100 1.09 -20.35 -8.42
N GLY A 101 0.45 -19.22 -8.66
CA GLY A 101 0.45 -18.06 -7.78
C GLY A 101 1.67 -17.14 -7.95
N LYS A 102 1.56 -15.93 -7.38
CA LYS A 102 2.59 -14.90 -7.48
C LYS A 102 3.73 -15.16 -6.49
N HIS A 103 4.96 -15.04 -6.97
CA HIS A 103 6.19 -15.12 -6.17
C HIS A 103 6.91 -13.76 -6.04
N ASN A 104 6.39 -12.75 -6.73
CA ASN A 104 6.90 -11.39 -6.74
C ASN A 104 5.82 -10.43 -6.23
N HIS A 105 6.29 -9.46 -5.44
CA HIS A 105 5.50 -8.35 -4.94
C HIS A 105 6.12 -7.05 -5.47
N LYS A 106 5.26 -6.19 -6.00
CA LYS A 106 5.63 -5.01 -6.77
C LYS A 106 5.52 -3.71 -5.99
N GLN A 107 5.19 -3.76 -4.70
CA GLN A 107 5.14 -2.57 -3.86
C GLN A 107 5.84 -2.77 -2.52
N ILE A 108 6.54 -1.74 -2.06
CA ILE A 108 6.93 -1.56 -0.65
C ILE A 108 6.14 -0.37 -0.13
N ILE A 109 5.55 -0.51 1.06
CA ILE A 109 4.81 0.56 1.73
C ILE A 109 5.50 0.89 3.05
N ILE A 110 5.82 2.17 3.22
CA ILE A 110 6.36 2.73 4.45
C ILE A 110 5.32 3.72 4.96
N GLY A 111 4.85 3.51 6.18
CA GLY A 111 3.87 4.37 6.83
C GLY A 111 4.40 5.76 7.17
N ASN A 112 3.63 6.45 8.00
CA ASN A 112 3.91 7.79 8.52
C ASN A 112 4.84 7.74 9.74
N ASP A 113 5.64 8.78 9.98
CA ASP A 113 6.56 8.88 11.14
C ASP A 113 7.54 7.69 11.29
N VAL A 114 7.93 7.06 10.18
CA VAL A 114 8.84 5.91 10.21
C VAL A 114 10.29 6.38 10.20
N TRP A 115 11.12 5.78 11.04
CA TRP A 115 12.58 5.99 11.00
C TRP A 115 13.30 4.72 10.51
N ILE A 116 14.03 4.84 9.41
CA ILE A 116 14.85 3.75 8.86
C ILE A 116 16.33 4.14 8.96
N GLY A 117 17.08 3.35 9.73
CA GLY A 117 18.53 3.50 9.89
C GLY A 117 19.30 3.21 8.60
N ALA A 118 20.60 3.53 8.59
CA ALA A 118 21.43 3.35 7.40
C ALA A 118 21.66 1.87 7.05
N ASN A 119 21.94 1.60 5.78
CA ASN A 119 22.28 0.24 5.29
C ASN A 119 21.17 -0.79 5.50
N VAL A 120 19.89 -0.38 5.46
CA VAL A 120 18.76 -1.30 5.62
C VAL A 120 18.35 -1.88 4.26
N THR A 121 18.14 -3.19 4.22
CA THR A 121 17.53 -3.88 3.08
C THR A 121 16.04 -4.12 3.34
N ILE A 122 15.17 -3.81 2.37
CA ILE A 122 13.73 -4.06 2.44
C ILE A 122 13.29 -4.86 1.21
N MET A 123 12.61 -5.98 1.47
CA MET A 123 12.10 -6.85 0.41
C MET A 123 10.73 -6.38 -0.10
N GLY A 124 10.45 -6.63 -1.38
CA GLY A 124 9.17 -6.32 -2.00
C GLY A 124 8.00 -7.01 -1.30
N GLY A 125 6.88 -6.29 -1.17
CA GLY A 125 5.68 -6.74 -0.48
C GLY A 125 5.63 -6.37 1.00
N VAL A 126 6.71 -5.82 1.56
CA VAL A 126 6.76 -5.40 2.96
C VAL A 126 5.98 -4.10 3.18
N HIS A 127 5.16 -4.10 4.24
CA HIS A 127 4.55 -2.93 4.84
C HIS A 127 5.19 -2.60 6.21
N ILE A 128 5.71 -1.38 6.35
CA ILE A 128 6.25 -0.86 7.61
C ILE A 128 5.24 0.10 8.23
N GLY A 129 4.63 -0.29 9.35
CA GLY A 129 3.56 0.45 10.01
C GLY A 129 4.00 1.80 10.60
N ASN A 130 3.03 2.69 10.83
CA ASN A 130 3.31 4.06 11.28
C ASN A 130 4.12 4.09 12.58
N GLY A 131 5.06 5.02 12.67
CA GLY A 131 5.89 5.22 13.85
C GLY A 131 6.95 4.14 14.06
N ALA A 132 7.08 3.14 13.18
CA ALA A 132 8.07 2.08 13.34
C ALA A 132 9.52 2.62 13.22
N VAL A 133 10.45 1.88 13.83
CA VAL A 133 11.90 2.13 13.74
C VAL A 133 12.59 0.88 13.22
N VAL A 134 13.35 1.02 12.16
CA VAL A 134 14.19 -0.05 11.61
C VAL A 134 15.64 0.26 11.94
N ALA A 135 16.27 -0.57 12.77
CA ALA A 135 17.67 -0.40 13.14
C ALA A 135 18.58 -0.53 11.91
N ALA A 136 19.71 0.18 11.92
CA ALA A 136 20.69 0.13 10.84
C ALA A 136 21.17 -1.30 10.53
N SER A 137 21.52 -1.57 9.27
CA SER A 137 22.00 -2.89 8.80
C SER A 137 20.98 -4.04 8.95
N SER A 138 19.69 -3.73 9.03
CA SER A 138 18.63 -4.75 9.12
C SER A 138 18.17 -5.22 7.74
N VAL A 139 17.70 -6.48 7.66
CA VAL A 139 17.06 -7.04 6.46
C VAL A 139 15.60 -7.32 6.77
N VAL A 140 14.72 -6.46 6.27
CA VAL A 140 13.28 -6.51 6.51
C VAL A 140 12.62 -7.38 5.44
N THR A 141 12.19 -8.57 5.85
CA THR A 141 11.57 -9.59 4.98
C THR A 141 10.09 -9.82 5.26
N LYS A 142 9.52 -9.13 6.26
CA LYS A 142 8.13 -9.25 6.70
C LYS A 142 7.64 -7.90 7.18
N ASP A 143 6.32 -7.74 7.24
CA ASP A 143 5.67 -6.53 7.74
C ASP A 143 6.13 -6.18 9.15
N VAL A 144 6.23 -4.88 9.42
CA VAL A 144 6.65 -4.32 10.70
C VAL A 144 5.44 -3.67 11.36
N PRO A 145 5.03 -4.11 12.57
CA PRO A 145 3.89 -3.51 13.25
C PRO A 145 4.11 -2.02 13.54
N PRO A 146 3.02 -1.24 13.63
CA PRO A 146 3.07 0.12 14.13
C PRO A 146 3.90 0.32 15.41
N TYR A 147 4.71 1.36 15.43
CA TYR A 147 5.56 1.74 16.56
C TYR A 147 6.53 0.65 17.06
N ALA A 148 6.68 -0.46 16.33
CA ALA A 148 7.68 -1.47 16.63
C ALA A 148 9.08 -0.95 16.29
N ILE A 149 10.06 -1.38 17.09
CA ILE A 149 11.48 -1.22 16.81
C ILE A 149 11.98 -2.59 16.39
N VAL A 150 12.42 -2.72 15.15
CA VAL A 150 12.94 -3.97 14.60
C VAL A 150 14.43 -3.88 14.31
N GLY A 151 15.12 -5.02 14.34
CA GLY A 151 16.51 -5.10 13.90
C GLY A 151 16.98 -6.52 13.59
N GLY A 152 18.08 -6.62 12.85
CA GLY A 152 18.73 -7.89 12.52
C GLY A 152 18.51 -8.38 11.08
N ASN A 153 19.02 -9.57 10.78
CA ASN A 153 18.87 -10.25 9.50
C ASN A 153 18.54 -11.74 9.74
N PRO A 154 17.26 -12.16 9.60
CA PRO A 154 16.11 -11.33 9.29
C PRO A 154 15.76 -10.37 10.45
N ALA A 155 15.16 -9.23 10.13
CA ALA A 155 14.72 -8.26 11.12
C ALA A 155 13.59 -8.84 11.97
N VAL A 156 13.72 -8.69 13.30
CA VAL A 156 12.70 -9.11 14.28
C VAL A 156 12.36 -7.96 15.21
N VAL A 157 11.16 -7.99 15.80
CA VAL A 157 10.75 -7.00 16.81
C VAL A 157 11.65 -7.13 18.05
N ILE A 158 12.31 -6.03 18.39
CA ILE A 158 13.15 -5.89 19.59
C ILE A 158 12.27 -5.42 20.75
N LYS A 159 11.48 -4.37 20.51
CA LYS A 159 10.52 -3.79 21.46
C LYS A 159 9.56 -2.86 20.72
N TYR A 160 8.56 -2.34 21.42
CA TYR A 160 7.75 -1.22 20.95
C TYR A 160 8.25 0.11 21.52
N ARG A 161 8.04 1.23 20.80
CA ARG A 161 8.36 2.58 21.27
C ARG A 161 7.61 2.95 22.55
N PHE A 162 6.35 2.51 22.64
CA PHE A 162 5.42 2.86 23.71
C PHE A 162 4.59 1.66 24.17
N LYS A 163 3.79 1.85 25.23
CA LYS A 163 2.79 0.88 25.67
C LYS A 163 1.63 0.78 24.66
N PRO A 164 0.89 -0.35 24.61
CA PRO A 164 -0.20 -0.54 23.65
C PRO A 164 -1.23 0.59 23.65
N GLU A 165 -1.61 1.12 24.81
CA GLU A 165 -2.65 2.15 24.93
C GLU A 165 -2.20 3.49 24.31
N ILE A 166 -0.91 3.80 24.40
CA ILE A 166 -0.30 4.98 23.78
C ILE A 166 -0.24 4.79 22.26
N ILE A 167 0.13 3.59 21.81
CA ILE A 167 0.19 3.25 20.37
C ILE A 167 -1.20 3.40 19.74
N GLU A 168 -2.21 2.80 20.36
CA GLU A 168 -3.60 2.91 19.94
C GLU A 168 -4.07 4.38 19.93
N GLY A 169 -3.76 5.14 20.98
CA GLY A 169 -4.08 6.56 21.05
C GLY A 169 -3.49 7.36 19.89
N LEU A 170 -2.22 7.13 19.55
CA LEU A 170 -1.55 7.79 18.43
C LEU A 170 -2.09 7.35 17.06
N GLN A 171 -2.39 6.05 16.90
CA GLN A 171 -2.99 5.50 15.68
C GLN A 171 -4.42 6.00 15.43
N ARG A 172 -5.17 6.30 16.50
CA ARG A 172 -6.44 7.02 16.40
C ARG A 172 -6.24 8.50 16.07
N LEU A 173 -5.27 9.14 16.72
CA LEU A 173 -5.03 10.57 16.60
C LEU A 173 -4.54 11.00 15.21
N ARG A 174 -3.68 10.18 14.59
CA ARG A 174 -3.10 10.37 13.25
C ARG A 174 -2.63 11.79 13.00
N TRP A 175 -1.78 12.29 13.90
CA TRP A 175 -1.33 13.69 13.89
C TRP A 175 -0.69 14.09 12.56
N TRP A 176 -0.11 13.14 11.81
CA TRP A 176 0.45 13.35 10.46
C TRP A 176 -0.57 13.83 9.43
N ASN A 177 -1.88 13.70 9.68
CA ASN A 177 -2.94 14.23 8.83
C ASN A 177 -3.43 15.62 9.25
N TRP A 178 -2.87 16.21 10.31
CA TRP A 178 -3.24 17.56 10.73
C TRP A 178 -2.73 18.61 9.75
N SER A 179 -3.39 19.77 9.75
CA SER A 179 -2.87 20.94 9.05
C SER A 179 -1.52 21.35 9.64
N LYS A 180 -0.69 21.98 8.80
CA LYS A 180 0.61 22.52 9.21
C LYS A 180 0.47 23.45 10.42
N GLU A 181 -0.59 24.26 10.45
CA GLU A 181 -0.88 25.21 11.53
C GLU A 181 -1.16 24.48 12.84
N LYS A 182 -1.95 23.39 12.79
CA LYS A 182 -2.25 22.57 13.97
C LYS A 182 -1.01 21.84 14.48
N ILE A 183 -0.16 21.30 13.59
CA ILE A 183 1.13 20.70 13.97
C ILE A 183 2.01 21.75 14.65
N LYS A 184 2.17 22.93 14.04
CA LYS A 184 2.98 24.02 14.60
C LYS A 184 2.50 24.43 16.00
N ALA A 185 1.20 24.52 16.21
CA ALA A 185 0.62 24.87 17.49
C ALA A 185 0.80 23.79 18.56
N ALA A 186 0.99 22.52 18.16
CA ALA A 186 1.16 21.38 19.05
C ALA A 186 2.64 21.00 19.32
N LEU A 187 3.60 21.67 18.66
CA LEU A 187 5.04 21.40 18.84
C LEU A 187 5.52 21.45 20.30
N PRO A 188 5.08 22.39 21.16
CA PRO A 188 5.51 22.42 22.55
C PRO A 188 5.15 21.14 23.33
N GLU A 189 4.07 20.46 22.94
CA GLU A 189 3.59 19.25 23.60
C GLU A 189 4.12 17.96 22.99
N MET A 190 4.66 17.98 21.76
CA MET A 190 5.17 16.77 21.07
C MET A 190 6.40 16.13 21.73
N ALA A 191 7.04 16.82 22.69
CA ALA A 191 8.18 16.29 23.43
C ALA A 191 7.79 15.17 24.42
N ASP A 192 6.54 15.15 24.88
CA ASP A 192 6.04 14.17 25.86
C ASP A 192 4.75 13.52 25.36
N VAL A 193 4.81 12.23 25.05
CA VAL A 193 3.70 11.52 24.41
C VAL A 193 2.45 11.43 25.29
N GLU A 194 2.62 11.35 26.61
CA GLU A 194 1.50 11.24 27.54
C GLU A 194 0.76 12.57 27.64
N THR A 195 1.47 13.67 27.84
CA THR A 195 0.91 15.04 27.83
C THR A 195 0.26 15.35 26.48
N PHE A 196 0.91 14.95 25.39
CA PHE A 196 0.39 15.13 24.04
C PHE A 196 -0.96 14.42 23.86
N LEU A 197 -1.05 13.13 24.25
CA LEU A 197 -2.30 12.39 24.16
C LEU A 197 -3.35 12.91 25.14
N GLN A 198 -3.00 13.32 26.35
CA GLN A 198 -3.97 13.92 27.29
C GLN A 198 -4.63 15.18 26.72
N LYS A 199 -3.87 15.99 25.97
CA LYS A 199 -4.38 17.24 25.38
C LYS A 199 -5.18 17.03 24.10
N TYR A 200 -4.79 16.05 23.28
CA TYR A 200 -5.34 15.87 21.94
C TYR A 200 -6.16 14.59 21.77
N ALA A 201 -6.35 13.79 22.82
CA ALA A 201 -7.13 12.56 22.77
C ALA A 201 -8.48 12.80 22.10
N MET A 202 -8.79 11.95 21.14
CA MET A 202 -10.13 11.87 20.58
C MET A 202 -10.96 10.94 21.47
N PRO A 203 -12.24 11.25 21.71
CA PRO A 203 -13.14 10.31 22.38
C PRO A 203 -13.15 8.99 21.61
N GLU A 204 -13.35 7.88 22.33
CA GLU A 204 -13.61 6.61 21.66
C GLU A 204 -14.86 6.76 20.78
N PRO A 205 -14.85 6.23 19.55
CA PRO A 205 -16.03 6.25 18.71
C PRO A 205 -17.17 5.54 19.44
N GLU A 206 -18.36 6.12 19.42
CA GLU A 206 -19.55 5.43 19.88
C GLU A 206 -19.75 4.19 19.00
N LEU A 207 -19.87 3.01 19.63
CA LEU A 207 -20.16 1.76 18.95
C LEU A 207 -21.61 1.79 18.43
N SER A 208 -21.80 2.35 17.24
CA SER A 208 -23.04 2.21 16.48
C SER A 208 -22.72 1.64 15.11
N GLU A 209 -23.13 0.41 14.89
CA GLU A 209 -22.97 -0.26 13.59
C GLU A 209 -23.87 0.42 12.55
N SER A 210 -23.28 0.92 11.47
CA SER A 210 -24.02 1.53 10.37
C SER A 210 -24.73 0.46 9.52
N THR A 211 -25.79 0.83 8.80
CA THR A 211 -26.47 -0.10 7.86
C THR A 211 -25.48 -0.65 6.83
N LEU A 212 -24.56 0.19 6.33
CA LEU A 212 -23.53 -0.24 5.39
C LEU A 212 -22.62 -1.31 6.01
N GLN A 213 -22.17 -1.11 7.25
CA GLN A 213 -21.32 -2.09 7.94
C GLN A 213 -22.03 -3.44 8.11
N ARG A 214 -23.34 -3.43 8.41
CA ARG A 214 -24.15 -4.66 8.46
C ARG A 214 -24.20 -5.38 7.12
N ASP A 215 -24.46 -4.64 6.05
CA ASP A 215 -24.57 -5.20 4.70
C ASP A 215 -23.24 -5.82 4.26
N ILE A 216 -22.12 -5.15 4.53
CA ILE A 216 -20.77 -5.67 4.26
C ILE A 216 -20.47 -6.91 5.11
N SER A 217 -20.78 -6.88 6.40
CA SER A 217 -20.61 -8.03 7.30
C SER A 217 -21.43 -9.24 6.84
N GLN A 218 -22.64 -9.03 6.31
CA GLN A 218 -23.45 -10.09 5.74
C GLN A 218 -22.83 -10.65 4.45
N LEU A 219 -22.33 -9.80 3.54
CA LEU A 219 -21.63 -10.24 2.34
C LEU A 219 -20.38 -11.08 2.68
N HIS A 220 -19.65 -10.71 3.73
CA HIS A 220 -18.41 -11.37 4.14
C HIS A 220 -18.62 -12.81 4.62
N GLN A 221 -19.84 -13.17 5.05
CA GLN A 221 -20.17 -14.54 5.47
C GLN A 221 -20.06 -15.56 4.32
N GLU A 222 -20.24 -15.12 3.07
CA GLU A 222 -20.30 -16.00 1.90
C GLU A 222 -19.20 -15.71 0.88
N ARG A 223 -18.62 -14.52 0.91
CA ARG A 223 -17.70 -14.03 -0.13
C ARG A 223 -16.49 -13.34 0.48
N GLN A 224 -15.35 -13.50 -0.19
CA GLN A 224 -14.19 -12.65 0.08
C GLN A 224 -14.47 -11.22 -0.38
N ILE A 225 -14.05 -10.24 0.42
CA ILE A 225 -14.26 -8.82 0.14
C ILE A 225 -12.92 -8.16 -0.16
N TYR A 226 -12.80 -7.63 -1.37
CA TYR A 226 -11.67 -6.80 -1.78
C TYR A 226 -12.15 -5.36 -1.72
N HIS A 227 -11.49 -4.52 -0.93
CA HIS A 227 -11.71 -3.09 -0.91
C HIS A 227 -10.74 -2.41 -1.88
N PHE A 228 -11.24 -1.47 -2.68
CA PHE A 228 -10.43 -0.68 -3.57
C PHE A 228 -10.90 0.77 -3.62
N ARG A 229 -9.95 1.70 -3.48
CA ARG A 229 -10.12 3.11 -3.82
C ARG A 229 -9.34 3.39 -5.11
N PRO A 230 -10.03 3.63 -6.24
CA PRO A 230 -9.37 3.87 -7.51
C PRO A 230 -8.65 5.22 -7.50
N ASP A 231 -7.48 5.28 -8.14
CA ASP A 231 -6.68 6.49 -8.36
C ASP A 231 -7.21 7.30 -9.55
N ILE A 232 -8.50 7.64 -9.50
CA ILE A 232 -9.24 8.31 -10.59
C ILE A 232 -8.68 9.69 -10.97
N HIS A 233 -8.00 10.33 -10.02
CA HIS A 233 -7.35 11.64 -10.20
C HIS A 233 -5.90 11.53 -10.70
N SER A 234 -5.38 10.32 -10.85
CA SER A 234 -4.02 10.07 -11.33
C SER A 234 -4.01 9.89 -12.84
N ASP A 235 -3.10 10.56 -13.52
CA ASP A 235 -2.91 10.43 -14.97
C ASP A 235 -2.57 8.99 -15.40
N GLU A 236 -1.89 8.23 -14.52
CA GLU A 236 -1.53 6.83 -14.77
C GLU A 236 -2.74 5.88 -14.68
N GLY A 237 -3.78 6.24 -13.92
CA GLY A 237 -5.05 5.52 -13.82
C GLY A 237 -4.92 4.01 -13.60
N ILE A 238 -4.12 3.59 -12.60
CA ILE A 238 -3.83 2.16 -12.31
C ILE A 238 -5.12 1.37 -12.09
N TRP A 239 -6.15 2.02 -11.56
CA TRP A 239 -7.47 1.44 -11.38
C TRP A 239 -8.01 0.75 -12.64
N ARG A 240 -7.76 1.29 -13.84
CA ARG A 240 -8.22 0.67 -15.09
C ARG A 240 -7.56 -0.69 -15.31
N VAL A 241 -6.26 -0.77 -15.04
CA VAL A 241 -5.50 -2.03 -15.15
C VAL A 241 -6.05 -3.06 -14.16
N PHE A 242 -6.26 -2.64 -12.91
CA PHE A 242 -6.80 -3.51 -11.88
C PHE A 242 -8.21 -4.01 -12.24
N ILE A 243 -9.15 -3.11 -12.57
CA ILE A 243 -10.52 -3.46 -12.94
C ILE A 243 -10.53 -4.36 -14.17
N ALA A 244 -9.72 -4.08 -15.21
CA ALA A 244 -9.63 -4.95 -16.37
C ALA A 244 -9.15 -6.37 -16.02
N ARG A 245 -8.10 -6.50 -15.20
CA ARG A 245 -7.61 -7.81 -14.71
C ARG A 245 -8.63 -8.50 -13.83
N PHE A 246 -9.35 -7.74 -12.99
CA PHE A 246 -10.45 -8.22 -12.15
C PHE A 246 -11.57 -8.84 -13.00
N MET A 247 -12.09 -8.07 -13.95
CA MET A 247 -13.12 -8.49 -14.89
C MET A 247 -12.70 -9.71 -15.72
N ALA A 248 -11.42 -9.81 -16.10
CA ALA A 248 -10.92 -10.92 -16.90
C ALA A 248 -10.86 -12.25 -16.12
N ARG A 249 -10.76 -12.20 -14.78
CA ARG A 249 -10.53 -13.38 -13.93
C ARG A 249 -11.71 -13.78 -13.08
N GLN A 250 -12.64 -12.86 -12.82
CA GLN A 250 -13.78 -13.08 -11.93
C GLN A 250 -15.09 -13.03 -12.71
N THR A 251 -16.06 -13.76 -12.17
CA THR A 251 -17.44 -13.85 -12.62
C THR A 251 -18.39 -13.75 -11.42
N ILE A 252 -19.69 -13.60 -11.66
CA ILE A 252 -20.70 -13.57 -10.58
C ILE A 252 -20.72 -14.85 -9.70
N LYS A 253 -20.25 -15.97 -10.26
CA LYS A 253 -20.22 -17.30 -9.61
C LYS A 253 -19.04 -17.46 -8.65
N ASP A 254 -18.03 -16.61 -8.74
CA ASP A 254 -16.90 -16.64 -7.83
C ASP A 254 -17.27 -16.07 -6.46
N ASN A 255 -16.71 -16.62 -5.39
CA ASN A 255 -16.97 -16.18 -4.01
C ASN A 255 -16.16 -14.94 -3.66
N LEU A 256 -16.19 -13.92 -4.51
CA LEU A 256 -15.45 -12.68 -4.34
C LEU A 256 -16.31 -11.49 -4.74
N VAL A 257 -16.27 -10.43 -3.94
CA VAL A 257 -16.88 -9.13 -4.24
C VAL A 257 -15.81 -8.03 -4.20
N LEU A 258 -15.87 -7.12 -5.18
CA LEU A 258 -15.08 -5.90 -5.15
C LEU A 258 -15.93 -4.75 -4.61
N LEU A 259 -15.51 -4.22 -3.47
CA LEU A 259 -16.08 -3.07 -2.81
C LEU A 259 -15.29 -1.82 -3.26
N LEU A 260 -15.90 -1.00 -4.11
CA LEU A 260 -15.26 0.14 -4.78
C LEU A 260 -15.72 1.46 -4.13
N TRP A 261 -14.80 2.17 -3.49
CA TRP A 261 -15.09 3.51 -2.97
C TRP A 261 -14.96 4.55 -4.08
N LEU A 262 -15.94 5.44 -4.23
CA LEU A 262 -15.89 6.58 -5.15
C LEU A 262 -16.19 7.87 -4.40
N ASP A 263 -15.52 8.96 -4.78
CA ASP A 263 -15.83 10.28 -4.26
C ASP A 263 -16.98 10.94 -5.02
N ASN A 264 -17.27 12.21 -4.70
CA ASN A 264 -18.31 13.01 -5.36
C ASN A 264 -17.73 13.89 -6.49
N SER A 265 -16.60 13.51 -7.09
CA SER A 265 -15.98 14.29 -8.14
C SER A 265 -16.54 13.95 -9.53
N PRO A 266 -16.41 14.85 -10.53
CA PRO A 266 -16.72 14.54 -11.92
C PRO A 266 -15.93 13.34 -12.48
N GLU A 267 -14.70 13.13 -12.01
CA GLU A 267 -13.86 12.00 -12.37
C GLU A 267 -14.45 10.66 -11.87
N SER A 268 -15.10 10.65 -10.70
CA SER A 268 -15.85 9.48 -10.22
C SER A 268 -17.08 9.16 -11.09
N GLU A 269 -17.76 10.17 -11.62
CA GLU A 269 -18.86 9.96 -12.57
C GLU A 269 -18.35 9.31 -13.87
N PHE A 270 -17.20 9.76 -14.38
CA PHE A 270 -16.56 9.14 -15.54
C PHE A 270 -16.14 7.69 -15.26
N CYS A 271 -15.49 7.45 -14.11
CA CYS A 271 -15.14 6.11 -13.65
C CYS A 271 -16.36 5.19 -13.59
N THR A 272 -17.49 5.69 -13.09
CA THR A 272 -18.75 4.94 -13.01
C THR A 272 -19.30 4.60 -14.40
N ALA A 273 -19.27 5.53 -15.34
CA ALA A 273 -19.71 5.31 -16.71
C ALA A 273 -18.84 4.25 -17.42
N GLU A 274 -17.51 4.35 -17.29
CA GLU A 274 -16.57 3.39 -17.86
C GLU A 274 -16.76 1.99 -17.24
N LEU A 275 -16.90 1.91 -15.91
CA LEU A 275 -17.17 0.65 -15.21
C LEU A 275 -18.48 -0.01 -15.69
N LYS A 276 -19.53 0.79 -15.89
CA LYS A 276 -20.82 0.31 -16.39
C LYS A 276 -20.68 -0.28 -17.79
N GLU A 277 -19.95 0.39 -18.69
CA GLU A 277 -19.68 -0.13 -20.03
C GLU A 277 -18.91 -1.47 -19.98
N MET A 278 -17.92 -1.58 -19.09
CA MET A 278 -17.17 -2.82 -18.88
C MET A 278 -18.05 -3.97 -18.37
N LEU A 279 -18.94 -3.68 -17.41
CA LEU A 279 -19.90 -4.65 -16.86
C LEU A 279 -20.91 -5.10 -17.93
N GLU A 280 -21.48 -4.15 -18.70
CA GLU A 280 -22.42 -4.45 -19.77
C GLU A 280 -21.81 -5.35 -20.85
N LYS A 281 -20.53 -5.13 -21.22
CA LYS A 281 -19.79 -6.00 -22.14
C LYS A 281 -19.61 -7.42 -21.60
N ARG A 282 -19.56 -7.60 -20.28
CA ARG A 282 -19.47 -8.93 -19.63
C ARG A 282 -20.83 -9.63 -19.55
N GLY A 283 -21.92 -8.88 -19.53
CA GLY A 283 -23.28 -9.42 -19.49
C GLY A 283 -23.56 -10.19 -18.20
N GLU A 284 -24.25 -11.33 -18.30
CA GLU A 284 -24.70 -12.12 -17.14
C GLU A 284 -23.55 -12.75 -16.32
N ASP A 285 -22.36 -12.89 -16.91
CA ASP A 285 -21.18 -13.42 -16.21
C ASP A 285 -20.34 -12.31 -15.53
N ALA A 286 -20.79 -11.05 -15.54
CA ALA A 286 -20.08 -9.94 -14.91
C ALA A 286 -19.83 -10.19 -13.40
N PRO A 287 -18.62 -9.94 -12.88
CA PRO A 287 -18.35 -10.11 -11.45
C PRO A 287 -19.11 -9.10 -10.59
N LEU A 288 -19.32 -9.44 -9.32
CA LEU A 288 -20.00 -8.55 -8.38
C LEU A 288 -19.06 -7.41 -7.97
N ILE A 289 -19.46 -6.18 -8.33
CA ILE A 289 -18.81 -4.94 -7.90
C ILE A 289 -19.86 -4.08 -7.21
N VAL A 290 -19.59 -3.71 -5.96
CA VAL A 290 -20.45 -2.86 -5.14
C VAL A 290 -19.75 -1.52 -4.97
N THR A 291 -20.37 -0.45 -5.46
CA THR A 291 -19.87 0.90 -5.24
C THR A 291 -20.46 1.49 -3.97
N TYR A 292 -19.66 2.28 -3.26
CA TYR A 292 -20.14 3.08 -2.14
C TYR A 292 -19.41 4.41 -2.08
N GLN A 293 -20.01 5.34 -1.34
CA GLN A 293 -19.46 6.67 -1.09
C GLN A 293 -19.53 6.92 0.41
N GLY A 294 -18.68 7.82 0.89
CA GLY A 294 -18.67 8.20 2.30
C GLY A 294 -17.41 8.97 2.65
N ASP A 295 -17.44 9.65 3.79
CA ASP A 295 -16.23 10.25 4.33
C ASP A 295 -15.32 9.18 4.98
N ARG A 296 -14.24 9.65 5.59
CA ARG A 296 -13.26 8.77 6.25
C ARG A 296 -13.87 7.93 7.38
N SER A 297 -14.91 8.42 8.06
CA SER A 297 -15.55 7.69 9.16
C SER A 297 -16.28 6.46 8.63
N VAL A 298 -17.08 6.62 7.57
CA VAL A 298 -17.78 5.51 6.90
C VAL A 298 -16.80 4.46 6.40
N MET A 299 -15.65 4.88 5.85
CA MET A 299 -14.60 3.95 5.42
C MET A 299 -13.96 3.21 6.59
N ALA A 300 -13.66 3.90 7.70
CA ALA A 300 -13.05 3.29 8.87
C ALA A 300 -13.94 2.23 9.53
N ASP A 301 -15.26 2.40 9.45
CA ASP A 301 -16.24 1.45 9.97
C ASP A 301 -16.19 0.10 9.22
N ILE A 302 -16.03 0.11 7.90
CA ILE A 302 -16.10 -1.12 7.09
C ILE A 302 -14.75 -1.75 6.78
N ILE A 303 -13.65 -0.99 6.84
CA ILE A 303 -12.35 -1.46 6.34
C ILE A 303 -11.77 -2.62 7.15
N ASN A 304 -12.26 -2.81 8.39
CA ASN A 304 -11.86 -3.93 9.24
C ASN A 304 -12.64 -5.21 8.97
N ASP A 305 -13.72 -5.13 8.17
CA ASP A 305 -14.60 -6.23 7.78
C ASP A 305 -14.33 -6.71 6.34
N VAL A 306 -13.15 -6.38 5.77
CA VAL A 306 -12.71 -6.82 4.44
C VAL A 306 -11.52 -7.77 4.53
N ASP A 307 -11.28 -8.56 3.48
CA ASP A 307 -10.13 -9.50 3.44
C ASP A 307 -8.88 -8.87 2.83
N VAL A 308 -9.06 -8.02 1.82
CA VAL A 308 -7.96 -7.45 1.05
C VAL A 308 -8.19 -5.97 0.80
N ILE A 309 -7.16 -5.16 1.01
CA ILE A 309 -7.10 -3.78 0.54
C ILE A 309 -6.21 -3.73 -0.69
N VAL A 310 -6.77 -3.24 -1.78
CA VAL A 310 -6.05 -3.03 -3.03
C VAL A 310 -5.46 -1.62 -3.03
N THR A 311 -4.15 -1.52 -3.20
CA THR A 311 -3.44 -0.23 -3.19
C THR A 311 -3.08 0.23 -4.59
N THR A 312 -2.96 1.54 -4.76
CA THR A 312 -2.37 2.21 -5.92
C THR A 312 -1.02 2.82 -5.51
N LYS A 313 -0.51 3.76 -6.32
CA LYS A 313 0.69 4.53 -6.01
C LYS A 313 0.40 5.81 -5.22
N GLU A 314 -0.87 6.10 -5.03
CA GLU A 314 -1.33 7.37 -4.46
C GLU A 314 -1.33 7.32 -2.93
N GLU A 315 -1.15 8.47 -2.30
CA GLU A 315 -1.02 8.57 -0.84
C GLU A 315 -2.29 8.13 -0.10
N GLU A 316 -3.44 8.22 -0.77
CA GLU A 316 -4.74 7.74 -0.34
C GLU A 316 -4.71 6.25 0.04
N SER A 317 -3.82 5.46 -0.58
CA SER A 317 -3.63 4.06 -0.19
C SER A 317 -3.15 3.93 1.26
N ILE A 318 -2.23 4.81 1.70
CA ILE A 318 -1.80 4.87 3.11
C ILE A 318 -2.95 5.35 4.00
N GLU A 319 -3.77 6.30 3.54
CA GLU A 319 -4.88 6.80 4.34
C GLU A 319 -5.93 5.74 4.67
N ILE A 320 -6.12 4.76 3.77
CA ILE A 320 -6.97 3.58 3.95
C ILE A 320 -6.30 2.58 4.88
N ILE A 321 -5.02 2.26 4.63
CA ILE A 321 -4.24 1.36 5.48
C ILE A 321 -4.19 1.85 6.93
N ASP A 322 -4.09 3.17 7.15
CA ASP A 322 -4.15 3.81 8.47
C ASP A 322 -5.46 3.49 9.23
N CYS A 323 -6.55 3.17 8.52
CA CYS A 323 -7.83 2.78 9.11
C CYS A 323 -7.92 1.30 9.52
N VAL A 324 -6.95 0.47 9.11
CA VAL A 324 -6.90 -0.95 9.46
C VAL A 324 -6.35 -1.13 10.86
N VAL A 325 -7.14 -1.79 11.71
CA VAL A 325 -6.76 -2.21 13.06
C VAL A 325 -6.57 -3.73 13.12
N SER A 326 -7.27 -4.47 12.25
CA SER A 326 -7.21 -5.94 12.18
C SER A 326 -5.97 -6.43 11.43
N GLU A 327 -5.18 -7.31 12.06
CA GLU A 327 -4.04 -8.00 11.42
C GLU A 327 -4.44 -9.00 10.33
N LYS A 328 -5.75 -9.27 10.16
CA LYS A 328 -6.26 -10.23 9.17
C LYS A 328 -6.38 -9.63 7.78
N VAL A 329 -6.46 -8.31 7.66
CA VAL A 329 -6.64 -7.63 6.37
C VAL A 329 -5.32 -7.65 5.62
N ARG A 330 -5.31 -8.25 4.44
CA ARG A 330 -4.12 -8.32 3.59
C ARG A 330 -4.03 -7.07 2.70
N ILE A 331 -2.83 -6.51 2.57
CA ILE A 331 -2.57 -5.43 1.63
C ILE A 331 -2.03 -6.03 0.32
N MET A 332 -2.55 -5.58 -0.81
CA MET A 332 -2.16 -6.08 -2.12
C MET A 332 -2.10 -4.92 -3.12
N TYR A 333 -0.98 -4.79 -3.81
CA TYR A 333 -0.87 -3.79 -4.85
C TYR A 333 -1.72 -4.15 -6.08
N ALA A 334 -2.32 -3.16 -6.74
CA ALA A 334 -3.14 -3.36 -7.93
C ALA A 334 -2.44 -4.17 -9.03
N TYR A 335 -1.15 -3.92 -9.27
CA TYR A 335 -0.35 -4.70 -10.23
C TYR A 335 0.02 -6.11 -9.72
N ASP A 336 -0.13 -6.34 -8.42
CA ASP A 336 -0.05 -7.65 -7.77
C ASP A 336 -1.39 -8.39 -7.73
N TYR A 337 -2.48 -7.86 -8.34
CA TYR A 337 -3.62 -8.69 -8.75
C TYR A 337 -3.30 -9.51 -9.98
#